data_AF-A0A3L8D6G5-F1
#
_entry.id   AF-A0A3L8D6G5-F1
#
_cell.length_a   1.000
_cell.length_b   1.000
_cell.length_c   1.000
_cell.angle_alpha   90.00
_cell.angle_beta   90.00
_cell.angle_gamma   90.00
#
_symmetry.space_group_name_H-M   'P 1'
#
loop_
_entity.id
_entity.type
_entity.pdbx_description
1 polymer ?
#
loop_
_entity_poly.entity_id
_entity_poly.type
_entity_poly.pdbx_seq_one_letter_code
_entity_poly.pdbx_strand_id
1 'polypeptide(L)'
;MIMFIERGIRGGLSQCSHRYAQANNKYMQSYDPSKPLSYLMYFDVNNLYGRAMCQSLPYADFRWVDTSNFDVNVIALDLPKGYVLEVDLEYPRHLHDAHVDLPFCPMRDKPPGNRQSVTATCNNARVTVFASQKFFAS
;
A
#
# COMPACT_ATOMS: atom_id res chain seq x y z
N MET A 1 -18.69 9.73 11.89
CA MET A 1 -17.26 9.96 11.61
C MET A 1 -16.39 8.88 12.25
N ILE A 2 -16.46 8.62 13.56
CA ILE A 2 -15.62 7.61 14.24
C ILE A 2 -15.69 6.22 13.58
N MET A 3 -16.89 5.65 13.41
CA MET A 3 -17.06 4.35 12.75
C MET A 3 -16.50 4.29 11.32
N PHE A 4 -16.49 5.41 10.61
CA PHE A 4 -15.94 5.50 9.25
C PHE A 4 -14.41 5.41 9.29
N ILE A 5 -13.78 6.14 10.22
CA ILE A 5 -12.33 6.11 10.41
C ILE A 5 -11.90 4.73 10.89
N GLU A 6 -12.56 4.16 11.91
CA GLU A 6 -12.22 2.83 12.45
C GLU A 6 -12.29 1.73 11.39
N ARG A 7 -13.30 1.77 10.52
CA ARG A 7 -13.43 0.85 9.38
C ARG A 7 -12.35 1.04 8.33
N GLY A 8 -11.72 2.20 8.26
CA GLY A 8 -10.59 2.49 7.36
C GLY A 8 -9.23 2.07 7.91
N ILE A 9 -9.10 1.83 9.22
CA ILE A 9 -7.82 1.44 9.85
C ILE A 9 -7.39 0.06 9.33
N ARG A 10 -6.13 -0.04 8.90
CA ARG A 10 -5.48 -1.28 8.46
C ARG A 10 -4.18 -1.45 9.26
N GLY A 11 -3.80 -2.71 9.46
CA GLY A 11 -2.51 -3.05 10.06
C GLY A 11 -1.36 -2.95 9.06
N GLY A 12 -0.18 -3.43 9.46
CA GLY A 12 0.97 -3.53 8.56
C GLY A 12 0.70 -4.44 7.36
N LEU A 13 1.33 -4.11 6.23
CA LEU A 13 1.32 -4.94 5.03
C LEU A 13 2.25 -6.14 5.24
N SER A 14 1.70 -7.35 5.09
CA SER A 14 2.49 -8.58 5.05
C SER A 14 2.12 -9.33 3.78
N GLN A 15 3.10 -9.51 2.90
CA GLN A 15 2.93 -10.13 1.59
C GLN A 15 4.16 -10.96 1.25
N CYS A 16 3.93 -12.10 0.59
CA CYS A 16 4.96 -12.95 0.03
C CYS A 16 4.61 -13.22 -1.44
N SER A 17 5.25 -12.48 -2.35
CA SER A 17 4.96 -12.54 -3.78
C SER A 17 5.61 -13.75 -4.46
N HIS A 18 6.77 -14.18 -3.94
CA HIS A 18 7.45 -15.40 -4.37
C HIS A 18 7.74 -16.31 -3.17
N ARG A 19 7.36 -17.59 -3.31
CA ARG A 19 7.58 -18.62 -2.28
C ARG A 19 9.06 -18.94 -2.04
N TYR A 20 9.86 -18.85 -3.10
CA TYR A 20 11.29 -19.17 -3.07
C TYR A 20 12.04 -18.29 -4.06
N ALA A 21 13.16 -17.73 -3.61
CA ALA A 21 14.10 -17.01 -4.45
C ALA A 21 15.52 -17.44 -4.06
N GLN A 22 16.34 -17.71 -5.07
CA GLN A 22 17.75 -18.04 -4.91
C GLN A 22 18.57 -17.13 -5.83
N ALA A 23 19.48 -16.36 -5.23
CA ALA A 23 20.42 -15.54 -5.99
C ALA A 23 21.59 -16.38 -6.51
N ASN A 24 21.96 -16.17 -7.77
CA ASN A 24 23.21 -16.66 -8.36
C ASN A 24 24.35 -15.70 -8.04
N ASN A 25 24.84 -15.76 -6.81
CA ASN A 25 25.90 -14.90 -6.31
C ASN A 25 27.24 -15.63 -6.35
N LYS A 26 28.27 -15.03 -6.98
CA LYS A 26 29.63 -15.57 -7.11
C LYS A 26 30.33 -15.96 -5.80
N TYR A 27 29.87 -15.43 -4.67
CA TYR A 27 30.43 -15.73 -3.35
C TYR A 27 29.76 -16.95 -2.67
N MET A 28 28.75 -17.56 -3.29
CA MET A 28 28.01 -18.69 -2.75
C MET A 28 28.49 -20.02 -3.35
N GLN A 29 28.43 -21.10 -2.57
CA GLN A 29 28.85 -22.44 -3.03
C GLN A 29 28.03 -22.97 -4.21
N SER A 30 26.77 -22.54 -4.34
CA SER A 30 25.85 -22.92 -5.40
C SER A 30 25.94 -22.05 -6.65
N TYR A 31 27.00 -21.24 -6.78
CA TYR A 31 27.22 -20.37 -7.94
C TYR A 31 27.37 -21.18 -9.24
N ASP A 32 26.66 -20.73 -10.27
CA ASP A 32 26.69 -21.29 -11.60
C ASP A 32 27.17 -20.23 -12.61
N PRO A 33 28.38 -20.37 -13.20
CA PRO A 33 28.91 -19.44 -14.19
C PRO A 33 28.09 -19.33 -15.47
N SER A 34 27.21 -20.30 -15.75
CA SER A 34 26.35 -20.28 -16.95
C SER A 34 25.12 -19.38 -16.79
N LYS A 35 24.80 -18.97 -15.55
CA LYS A 35 23.63 -18.14 -15.23
C LYS A 35 24.04 -16.69 -14.98
N PRO A 36 23.16 -15.71 -15.23
CA PRO A 36 23.43 -14.32 -14.89
C PRO A 36 23.64 -14.14 -13.39
N LEU A 37 24.50 -13.18 -13.01
CA LEU A 37 24.72 -12.81 -11.61
C LEU A 37 23.44 -12.20 -11.03
N SER A 38 23.08 -12.60 -9.82
CA SER A 38 21.97 -12.01 -9.08
C SER A 38 22.27 -11.96 -7.58
N TYR A 39 21.62 -11.01 -6.89
CA TYR A 39 21.78 -10.74 -5.48
C TYR A 39 20.41 -10.57 -4.83
N LEU A 40 20.25 -11.02 -3.59
CA LEU A 40 19.09 -10.72 -2.76
C LEU A 40 19.48 -9.62 -1.78
N MET A 41 18.61 -8.63 -1.62
CA MET A 41 18.80 -7.52 -0.70
C MET A 41 17.68 -7.50 0.33
N TYR A 42 18.05 -7.30 1.60
CA TYR A 42 17.12 -7.11 2.69
C TYR A 42 17.11 -5.63 3.07
N PHE A 43 15.93 -5.02 3.04
CA PHE A 43 15.72 -3.65 3.47
C PHE A 43 14.87 -3.64 4.73
N ASP A 44 15.29 -2.84 5.70
CA ASP A 44 14.57 -2.63 6.96
C ASP A 44 14.51 -1.13 7.26
N VAL A 45 13.33 -0.65 7.65
CA VAL A 45 13.13 0.76 7.99
C VAL A 45 13.20 0.90 9.50
N ASN A 46 14.27 1.52 9.98
CA ASN A 46 14.45 1.83 11.39
C ASN A 46 13.30 2.72 11.90
N ASN A 47 12.55 2.22 12.89
CA ASN A 47 11.43 2.93 13.53
C ASN A 47 10.36 3.42 12.54
N LEU A 48 9.82 2.51 11.72
CA LEU A 48 8.80 2.79 10.71
C LEU A 48 7.63 3.65 11.22
N TYR A 49 7.01 3.26 12.34
CA TYR A 49 5.89 4.03 12.92
C TYR A 49 6.34 5.38 13.46
N GLY A 50 7.53 5.49 14.06
CA GLY A 50 8.08 6.79 14.46
C GLY A 50 8.26 7.73 13.28
N ARG A 51 8.80 7.23 12.15
CA ARG A 51 8.93 8.00 10.92
C ARG A 51 7.57 8.46 10.38
N ALA A 52 6.54 7.61 10.47
CA ALA A 52 5.17 7.95 10.08
C ALA A 52 4.55 9.00 11.03
N MET A 53 4.83 8.93 12.34
CA MET A 53 4.37 9.92 13.32
C MET A 53 5.02 11.30 13.15
N CYS A 54 6.17 11.38 12.48
CA CYS A 54 6.79 12.65 12.10
C CYS A 54 6.15 13.30 10.85
N GLN A 55 5.19 12.64 10.19
CA GLN A 55 4.46 13.21 9.06
C GLN A 55 3.30 14.09 9.54
N SER A 56 2.69 14.84 8.62
CA SER A 56 1.44 15.53 8.91
C SER A 56 0.33 14.53 9.21
N LEU A 57 -0.24 14.59 10.42
CA LEU A 57 -1.32 13.72 10.88
C LEU A 57 -2.61 14.52 11.10
N PRO A 58 -3.77 13.97 10.75
CA PRO A 58 -5.06 14.61 11.06
C PRO A 58 -5.30 14.56 12.57
N TYR A 59 -5.61 15.71 13.18
CA TYR A 59 -5.76 15.81 14.64
C TYR A 59 -7.06 16.48 15.11
N ALA A 60 -7.72 17.32 14.30
CA ALA A 60 -8.92 18.05 14.70
C ALA A 60 -9.80 18.47 13.49
N ASP A 61 -10.95 19.10 13.79
CA ASP A 61 -11.84 19.75 12.82
C ASP A 61 -12.41 18.86 11.70
N PHE A 62 -12.62 17.57 12.00
CA PHE A 62 -13.24 16.63 11.07
C PHE A 62 -14.68 17.05 10.71
N ARG A 63 -14.94 17.19 9.41
CA ARG A 63 -16.26 17.55 8.88
C ARG A 63 -16.56 16.72 7.64
N TRP A 64 -17.83 16.38 7.46
CA TRP A 64 -18.30 15.82 6.20
C TRP A 64 -18.34 16.91 5.14
N VAL A 65 -17.93 16.58 3.93
CA VAL A 65 -17.93 17.48 2.77
C VAL A 65 -18.96 16.95 1.77
N ASP A 66 -19.75 17.86 1.19
CA ASP A 66 -20.66 17.48 0.10
C ASP A 66 -19.84 17.08 -1.13
N THR A 67 -20.24 15.98 -1.76
CA THR A 67 -19.51 15.33 -2.85
C THR A 67 -19.97 15.80 -4.24
N SER A 68 -21.08 16.55 -4.31
CA SER A 68 -21.70 17.00 -5.56
C SER A 68 -20.74 17.72 -6.52
N ASN A 69 -19.76 18.47 -6.00
CA ASN A 69 -18.75 19.20 -6.77
C ASN A 69 -17.31 18.86 -6.33
N PHE A 70 -17.08 17.66 -5.82
CA PHE A 70 -15.78 17.27 -5.29
C PHE A 70 -14.93 16.57 -6.36
N ASP A 71 -13.81 17.19 -6.73
CA ASP A 71 -12.83 16.58 -7.65
C ASP A 71 -11.55 16.21 -6.90
N VAL A 72 -11.30 14.91 -6.79
CA VAL A 72 -10.11 14.34 -6.14
C VAL A 72 -8.82 14.74 -6.85
N ASN A 73 -8.85 14.91 -8.18
CA ASN A 73 -7.65 15.11 -8.98
C ASN A 73 -7.05 16.51 -8.83
N VAL A 74 -7.83 17.45 -8.30
CA VAL A 74 -7.42 18.86 -8.14
C VAL A 74 -6.87 19.13 -6.73
N ILE A 75 -6.92 18.15 -5.83
CA ILE A 75 -6.43 18.29 -4.45
C ILE A 75 -4.91 18.27 -4.45
N ALA A 76 -4.29 19.40 -4.12
CA ALA A 76 -2.86 19.47 -3.93
C ALA A 76 -2.44 18.66 -2.69
N LEU A 77 -1.32 17.93 -2.82
CA LEU A 77 -0.79 17.05 -1.77
C LEU A 77 -0.22 17.81 -0.56
N ASP A 78 -0.12 19.13 -0.64
CA ASP A 78 0.52 19.99 0.34
C ASP A 78 -0.43 20.97 1.03
N LEU A 79 -1.73 20.71 0.93
CA LEU A 79 -2.74 21.52 1.59
C LEU A 79 -2.73 21.29 3.11
N PRO A 80 -2.94 22.35 3.92
CA PRO A 80 -3.14 22.23 5.36
C PRO A 80 -4.35 21.37 5.75
N LYS A 81 -5.28 21.12 4.81
CA LYS A 81 -6.45 20.28 4.98
C LYS A 81 -6.27 18.99 4.20
N GLY A 82 -6.40 17.86 4.89
CA GLY A 82 -6.46 16.54 4.27
C GLY A 82 -7.89 16.04 4.08
N TYR A 83 -8.05 15.04 3.22
CA TYR A 83 -9.32 14.40 2.93
C TYR A 83 -9.22 12.89 3.19
N VAL A 84 -10.27 12.33 3.77
CA VAL A 84 -10.45 10.87 3.88
C VAL A 84 -11.59 10.49 2.97
N LEU A 85 -11.31 9.66 1.97
CA LEU A 85 -12.22 9.31 0.91
C LEU A 85 -12.57 7.83 0.99
N GLU A 86 -13.84 7.50 0.87
CA GLU A 86 -14.26 6.12 0.60
C GLU A 86 -14.74 6.07 -0.84
N VAL A 87 -14.00 5.35 -1.68
CA VAL A 87 -14.19 5.33 -3.13
C VAL A 87 -14.37 3.91 -3.61
N ASP A 88 -15.14 3.74 -4.68
CA ASP A 88 -15.13 2.53 -5.47
C ASP A 88 -13.98 2.63 -6.48
N LEU A 89 -13.01 1.73 -6.35
CA LEU A 89 -11.83 1.65 -7.20
C LEU A 89 -12.03 0.53 -8.22
N GLU A 90 -11.87 0.87 -9.50
CA GLU A 90 -11.67 -0.11 -10.57
C GLU A 90 -10.17 -0.25 -10.83
N TYR A 91 -9.66 -1.48 -10.83
CA TYR A 91 -8.24 -1.77 -11.03
C TYR A 91 -8.00 -2.32 -12.44
N PRO A 92 -7.42 -1.52 -13.37
CA PRO A 92 -7.25 -1.93 -14.76
C PRO A 92 -6.46 -3.23 -14.90
N ARG A 93 -6.99 -4.19 -15.68
CA ARG A 93 -6.39 -5.52 -15.87
C ARG A 93 -4.96 -5.49 -16.37
N HIS A 94 -4.63 -4.54 -17.24
CA HIS A 94 -3.29 -4.42 -17.80
C HIS A 94 -2.21 -4.05 -16.76
N LEU A 95 -2.60 -3.60 -15.56
CA LEU A 95 -1.69 -3.29 -14.45
C LEU A 95 -1.48 -4.48 -13.50
N HIS A 96 -2.20 -5.59 -13.67
CA HIS A 96 -2.16 -6.71 -12.72
C HIS A 96 -0.79 -7.36 -12.67
N ASP A 97 -0.23 -7.68 -13.84
CA ASP A 97 1.09 -8.33 -13.92
C ASP A 97 2.19 -7.39 -13.45
N ALA A 98 2.10 -6.10 -13.78
CA ALA A 98 3.08 -5.09 -13.38
C ALA A 98 3.08 -4.84 -11.86
N HIS A 99 1.93 -4.98 -11.20
CA HIS A 99 1.75 -4.68 -9.77
C HIS A 99 1.55 -5.93 -8.92
N VAL A 100 1.89 -7.12 -9.43
CA VAL A 100 1.70 -8.41 -8.73
C VAL A 100 2.45 -8.44 -7.38
N ASP A 101 3.63 -7.83 -7.33
CA ASP A 101 4.48 -7.86 -6.15
C ASP A 101 4.04 -6.87 -5.07
N LEU A 102 3.50 -5.72 -5.47
CA LEU A 102 3.07 -4.66 -4.57
C LEU A 102 1.84 -3.93 -5.14
N PRO A 103 0.64 -4.51 -5.03
CA PRO A 103 -0.56 -3.92 -5.57
C PRO A 103 -1.01 -2.68 -4.78
N PHE A 104 -1.63 -1.73 -5.47
CA PHE A 104 -2.21 -0.56 -4.81
C PHE A 104 -3.53 -0.93 -4.12
N CYS A 105 -3.76 -0.31 -2.96
CA CYS A 105 -4.99 -0.48 -2.16
C CYS A 105 -5.37 -1.96 -1.94
N PRO A 106 -4.43 -2.82 -1.49
CA PRO A 106 -4.72 -4.24 -1.42
C PRO A 106 -5.76 -4.53 -0.34
N MET A 107 -6.64 -5.47 -0.63
CA MET A 107 -7.61 -5.96 0.34
C MET A 107 -7.15 -7.25 0.97
N ARG A 108 -7.43 -7.38 2.27
CA ARG A 108 -7.23 -8.61 3.02
C ARG A 108 -8.50 -9.45 2.88
N ASP A 109 -8.42 -10.50 2.08
CA ASP A 109 -9.57 -11.38 1.84
C ASP A 109 -9.19 -12.86 1.99
N LYS A 110 -10.17 -13.73 2.23
CA LYS A 110 -9.98 -15.17 2.31
C LYS A 110 -10.34 -15.80 0.97
N PRO A 111 -9.38 -16.37 0.22
CA PRO A 111 -9.69 -17.04 -1.01
C PRO A 111 -10.55 -18.28 -0.75
N PRO A 112 -11.43 -18.68 -1.71
CA PRO A 112 -12.28 -19.86 -1.57
C PRO A 112 -11.47 -21.09 -1.19
N GLY A 113 -11.87 -21.78 -0.12
CA GLY A 113 -11.19 -23.00 0.35
C GLY A 113 -9.92 -22.77 1.19
N ASN A 114 -9.51 -21.52 1.43
CA ASN A 114 -8.33 -21.23 2.22
C ASN A 114 -8.69 -20.76 3.65
N ARG A 115 -7.90 -21.20 4.64
CA ARG A 115 -8.14 -20.82 6.06
C ARG A 115 -7.55 -19.46 6.40
N GLN A 116 -6.52 -19.05 5.66
CA GLN A 116 -5.78 -17.81 5.87
C GLN A 116 -6.22 -16.74 4.88
N SER A 117 -6.27 -15.50 5.36
CA SER A 117 -6.47 -14.33 4.53
C SER A 117 -5.20 -14.01 3.75
N VAL A 118 -5.33 -13.66 2.47
CA VAL A 118 -4.24 -13.17 1.63
C VAL A 118 -4.48 -11.71 1.26
N THR A 119 -3.40 -11.04 0.91
CA THR A 119 -3.39 -9.68 0.36
C THR A 119 -3.48 -9.80 -1.15
N ALA A 120 -4.54 -9.26 -1.79
CA ALA A 120 -4.75 -9.42 -3.24
C ALA A 120 -5.24 -8.14 -3.91
N THR A 121 -5.00 -8.05 -5.23
CA THR A 121 -5.68 -7.12 -6.14
C THR A 121 -7.15 -7.51 -6.26
N CYS A 122 -8.03 -6.52 -6.16
CA CYS A 122 -9.45 -6.71 -6.45
C CYS A 122 -9.83 -5.89 -7.67
N ASN A 123 -10.61 -6.49 -8.58
CA ASN A 123 -11.07 -5.83 -9.79
C ASN A 123 -11.92 -4.59 -9.49
N ASN A 124 -12.84 -4.75 -8.53
CA ASN A 124 -13.66 -3.68 -7.96
C ASN A 124 -13.55 -3.75 -6.44
N ALA A 125 -13.16 -2.65 -5.82
CA ALA A 125 -12.95 -2.59 -4.38
C ALA A 125 -13.46 -1.27 -3.82
N ARG A 126 -14.24 -1.32 -2.75
CA ARG A 126 -14.55 -0.12 -1.98
C ARG A 126 -13.45 0.09 -0.94
N VAL A 127 -12.68 1.16 -1.07
CA VAL A 127 -11.48 1.40 -0.26
C VAL A 127 -11.53 2.79 0.36
N THR A 128 -11.10 2.87 1.63
CA THR A 128 -10.85 4.15 2.30
C THR A 128 -9.40 4.58 2.03
N VAL A 129 -9.23 5.74 1.40
CA VAL A 129 -7.94 6.31 1.03
C VAL A 129 -7.77 7.68 1.70
N PHE A 130 -6.57 7.96 2.18
CA PHE A 130 -6.20 9.29 2.68
C PHE A 130 -5.56 10.09 1.54
N ALA A 131 -6.17 11.22 1.18
CA ALA A 131 -5.64 12.16 0.19
C ALA A 131 -5.05 13.36 0.93
N SER A 132 -3.76 13.64 0.69
CA SER A 132 -2.86 14.60 1.39
C SER A 132 -2.08 14.01 2.58
N GLN A 133 -0.84 13.60 2.30
CA GLN A 133 0.26 13.52 3.27
C GLN A 133 1.56 13.85 2.52
N LYS A 134 2.18 15.01 2.78
CA LYS A 134 3.51 15.32 2.27
C LYS A 134 4.57 14.79 3.23
N PHE A 135 5.54 14.07 2.67
CA PHE A 135 6.81 13.77 3.32
C PHE A 135 7.80 14.87 3.01
N PHE A 136 8.10 15.73 3.98
CA PHE A 136 9.34 16.49 3.96
C PHE A 136 10.31 15.84 4.95
N ALA A 137 11.43 15.34 4.43
CA ALA A 137 12.64 15.20 5.23
C ALA A 137 13.32 16.57 5.19
N SER A 138 13.47 17.21 6.35
CA SER A 138 14.44 18.28 6.56
C SER A 138 15.85 17.74 6.52
#